data_AF-A0A9E5FWI9-F1
#
_entry.id   AF-A0A9E5FWI9-F1
#
_cell.length_a   1.000
_cell.length_b   1.000
_cell.length_c   1.000
_cell.angle_alpha   90.00
_cell.angle_beta   90.00
_cell.angle_gamma   90.00
#
_symmetry.space_group_name_H-M   'P 1'
#
loop_
_entity.id
_entity.type
_entity.pdbx_description
1 polymer ?
#
loop_
_entity_poly.entity_id
_entity_poly.type
_entity_poly.pdbx_seq_one_letter_code
_entity_poly.pdbx_strand_id
1 'polypeptide(L)' 'IRMIGSAALALAYVGEGVADTYYESATNLWDVSAGLAIIKASGGYYRLIPTGKKPLNFDLWASAREEWTR' A
#
# COMPACT_ATOMS: atom_id res chain seq x y z
N ILE A 1 13.70 6.66 -0.46
CA ILE A 1 13.38 5.25 -0.75
C ILE A 1 14.01 4.36 0.33
N ARG A 2 13.19 3.58 1.03
CA ARG A 2 13.60 2.59 2.04
C ARG A 2 12.96 1.25 1.69
N MET A 3 13.61 0.13 1.98
CA MET A 3 13.09 -1.22 1.75
C MET A 3 13.07 -1.95 3.09
N ILE A 4 11.88 -2.25 3.59
CA ILE A 4 11.67 -2.82 4.94
C ILE A 4 11.46 -4.35 4.86
N GLY A 5 11.35 -4.90 3.63
CA GLY A 5 11.21 -6.34 3.39
C GLY A 5 9.84 -6.92 3.76
N SER A 6 8.88 -6.08 4.18
CA SER A 6 7.49 -6.46 4.45
C SER A 6 6.54 -5.36 4.00
N ALA A 7 5.60 -5.74 3.11
CA ALA A 7 4.63 -4.81 2.54
C ALA A 7 3.63 -4.29 3.57
N ALA A 8 3.10 -5.17 4.41
CA ALA A 8 2.20 -4.80 5.51
C ALA A 8 2.85 -3.80 6.49
N LEU A 9 4.12 -4.00 6.83
CA LEU A 9 4.84 -3.10 7.74
C LEU A 9 5.12 -1.74 7.09
N ALA A 10 5.48 -1.72 5.81
CA ALA A 10 5.66 -0.48 5.07
C ALA A 10 4.37 0.35 5.02
N LEU A 11 3.21 -0.30 4.82
CA LEU A 11 1.90 0.33 4.88
C LEU A 11 1.54 0.85 6.29
N ALA A 12 1.92 0.12 7.35
CA ALA A 12 1.73 0.58 8.71
C ALA A 12 2.51 1.88 8.99
N TYR A 13 3.75 1.98 8.50
CA TYR A 13 4.53 3.22 8.61
C TYR A 13 3.92 4.40 7.86
N VAL A 14 3.27 4.15 6.71
CA VAL A 14 2.51 5.19 6.01
C VAL A 14 1.26 5.58 6.82
N GLY A 15 0.57 4.62 7.41
CA GLY A 15 -0.59 4.85 8.28
C GLY A 15 -0.25 5.61 9.58
N GLU A 16 0.97 5.48 10.11
CA GLU A 16 1.46 6.26 11.26
C GLU A 16 2.04 7.63 10.87
N GLY A 17 2.18 7.93 9.57
CA GLY A 17 2.78 9.18 9.09
C GLY A 17 4.32 9.22 9.15
N VAL A 18 4.97 8.07 9.34
CA VAL A 18 6.45 7.94 9.29
C VAL A 18 6.95 7.96 7.85
N ALA A 19 6.14 7.49 6.90
CA ALA A 19 6.43 7.52 5.47
C ALA A 19 5.28 8.19 4.70
N ASP A 20 5.60 9.05 3.73
CA ASP A 20 4.57 9.74 2.95
C ASP A 20 3.85 8.82 1.94
N THR A 21 4.60 7.96 1.26
CA THR A 21 4.09 7.13 0.16
C THR A 21 4.80 5.79 0.10
N TYR A 22 4.04 4.76 -0.26
CA TYR A 22 4.51 3.42 -0.53
C TYR A 22 3.97 2.92 -1.87
N TYR A 23 4.83 2.25 -2.64
CA TYR A 23 4.48 1.64 -3.92
C TYR A 23 5.12 0.27 -4.02
N GLU A 24 4.32 -0.72 -4.43
CA GLU A 24 4.81 -2.05 -4.73
C GLU A 24 4.03 -2.67 -5.90
N SER A 25 4.76 -3.32 -6.80
CA SER A 25 4.21 -3.94 -8.00
C SER A 25 4.19 -5.46 -7.85
N ALA A 26 3.17 -6.09 -8.42
CA ALA A 26 3.03 -7.54 -8.47
C ALA A 26 2.97 -8.27 -7.10
N THR A 27 2.38 -7.61 -6.10
CA THR A 27 2.22 -8.17 -4.75
C THR A 27 0.88 -8.87 -4.61
N ASN A 28 0.86 -9.95 -3.81
CA ASN A 28 -0.37 -10.68 -3.56
C ASN A 28 -1.25 -9.93 -2.57
N LEU A 29 -2.57 -10.02 -2.75
CA LEU A 29 -3.53 -9.34 -1.87
C LEU A 29 -3.37 -9.69 -0.39
N TRP A 30 -3.03 -10.94 -0.08
CA TRP A 30 -2.86 -11.38 1.32
C TRP A 30 -1.66 -10.72 2.00
N ASP A 31 -0.56 -10.45 1.28
CA ASP A 31 0.66 -9.82 1.82
C ASP A 31 0.44 -8.35 2.22
N VAL A 32 -0.57 -7.68 1.62
CA VAL A 32 -0.89 -6.25 1.87
C VAL A 32 -2.18 -6.03 2.65
N SER A 33 -3.02 -7.05 2.76
CA SER A 33 -4.36 -6.96 3.37
C SER A 33 -4.37 -6.30 4.75
N ALA A 34 -3.45 -6.70 5.63
CA ALA A 34 -3.30 -6.12 6.97
C ALA A 34 -2.90 -4.63 6.92
N GLY A 35 -1.94 -4.28 6.08
CA GLY A 35 -1.49 -2.90 5.92
C GLY A 35 -2.56 -1.98 5.34
N LEU A 36 -3.37 -2.48 4.41
CA LEU A 36 -4.52 -1.77 3.85
C LEU A 36 -5.58 -1.45 4.90
N ALA A 37 -5.84 -2.39 5.81
CA ALA A 37 -6.77 -2.16 6.92
C ALA A 37 -6.26 -1.03 7.84
N ILE A 38 -4.95 -0.98 8.10
CA ILE A 38 -4.31 0.09 8.89
C ILE A 38 -4.44 1.44 8.18
N ILE A 39 -4.03 1.54 6.91
CA ILE A 39 -4.17 2.77 6.12
C ILE A 39 -5.61 3.30 6.16
N LYS A 40 -6.58 2.40 5.96
CA LYS A 40 -8.00 2.75 5.98
C LYS A 40 -8.46 3.24 7.34
N ALA A 41 -7.98 2.62 8.43
CA ALA A 41 -8.28 3.05 9.79
C ALA A 41 -7.64 4.40 10.15
N SER A 42 -6.44 4.67 9.63
CA SER A 42 -5.73 5.95 9.78
C SER A 42 -6.29 7.08 8.91
N GLY A 43 -7.23 6.80 8.01
CA GLY A 43 -7.78 7.79 7.06
C GLY A 43 -6.85 8.11 5.89
N GLY A 44 -5.87 7.25 5.63
CA GLY A 44 -5.00 7.35 4.46
C GLY A 44 -5.65 6.81 3.18
N TYR A 45 -4.97 7.00 2.05
CA TYR A 45 -5.47 6.68 0.73
C TYR A 45 -4.65 5.54 0.13
N TYR A 46 -5.33 4.61 -0.55
CA TYR A 46 -4.66 3.54 -1.28
C TYR A 46 -5.38 3.23 -2.59
N ARG A 47 -4.62 2.68 -3.54
CA ARG A 47 -5.10 2.24 -4.85
C ARG A 47 -4.54 0.87 -5.15
N LEU A 48 -5.42 -0.06 -5.49
CA LEU A 48 -5.07 -1.39 -5.97
C LEU A 48 -5.44 -1.48 -7.45
N ILE A 49 -4.47 -1.83 -8.30
CA ILE A 49 -4.72 -2.09 -9.71
C ILE A 49 -4.38 -3.56 -9.99
N PRO A 50 -5.32 -4.37 -10.50
CA PRO A 50 -5.03 -5.75 -10.85
C PRO A 50 -4.06 -5.82 -12.04
N THR A 51 -2.94 -6.52 -11.87
CA THR A 51 -1.89 -6.64 -12.90
C THR A 51 -2.28 -7.60 -14.03
N GLY A 52 -3.31 -8.44 -13.84
CA GLY A 52 -3.84 -9.37 -14.84
C GLY A 52 -2.95 -10.60 -15.17
N LYS A 53 -1.70 -10.63 -14.69
CA LYS A 53 -0.73 -11.72 -14.95
C LYS A 53 -0.93 -12.97 -14.08
N LYS A 54 -1.43 -12.81 -12.85
CA LYS A 54 -1.69 -13.90 -11.89
C LYS A 54 -2.97 -13.61 -11.11
N PRO A 55 -3.73 -14.65 -10.69
CA PRO A 55 -4.86 -14.45 -9.81
C PRO A 55 -4.37 -13.80 -8.50
N LEU A 56 -5.10 -12.79 -8.02
CA LEU A 56 -4.87 -12.09 -6.74
C LEU A 56 -3.58 -11.26 -6.64
N ASN A 57 -3.00 -10.91 -7.79
CA ASN A 57 -1.79 -10.13 -7.86
C ASN A 57 -2.12 -8.68 -8.29
N PHE A 58 -1.66 -7.71 -7.50
CA PHE A 58 -2.03 -6.31 -7.61
C PHE A 58 -0.81 -5.39 -7.53
N ASP A 59 -0.88 -4.29 -8.26
CA ASP A 59 -0.06 -3.11 -8.04
C ASP A 59 -0.72 -2.24 -6.97
N LEU A 60 0.02 -1.95 -5.91
CA LEU A 60 -0.44 -1.18 -4.77
C LEU A 60 0.29 0.15 -4.70
N TRP A 61 -0.49 1.22 -4.65
CA TRP A 61 -0.06 2.55 -4.22
C TRP A 61 -0.76 2.90 -2.92
N ALA A 62 -0.01 3.38 -1.93
CA ALA A 62 -0.55 3.90 -0.68
C ALA A 62 0.11 5.22 -0.34
N SER A 63 -0.68 6.16 0.17
CA SER A 63 -0.19 7.44 0.67
C SER A 63 -0.98 7.89 1.89
N ALA A 64 -0.32 8.60 2.80
CA ALA A 64 -0.96 9.27 3.92
C ALA A 64 -1.84 10.46 3.48
N ARG A 65 -1.62 11.03 2.29
CA ARG A 65 -2.34 12.19 1.75
C ARG A 65 -2.90 11.89 0.35
N GLU A 66 -4.03 12.51 0.01
CA GLU A 66 -4.65 12.36 -1.32
C GLU A 66 -3.88 13.16 -2.38
N GLU A 67 -2.67 12.72 -2.73
CA GLU A 67 -1.80 13.39 -3.71
C GLU A 67 -1.94 12.82 -5.14
N TRP A 68 -2.79 11.81 -5.33
CA TRP A 68 -2.91 11.02 -6.56
C TRP A 68 -4.05 11.47 -7.50
N THR A 69 -4.90 12.40 -7.08
CA THR A 69 -6.10 12.86 -7.82
C THR A 69 -5.82 14.08 -8.71
N ARG A 70 -4.67 14.16 -9.38
CA ARG A 70 -4.40 15.22 -10.36
C ARG A 70 -3.84 14.69 -11.67
#